data_AF-A0A5R9FS67-F1
#
_entry.id   AF-A0A5R9FS67-F1
#
_cell.length_a   1.000
_cell.length_b   1.000
_cell.length_c   1.000
_cell.angle_alpha   90.00
_cell.angle_beta   90.00
_cell.angle_gamma   90.00
#
_symmetry.space_group_name_H-M   'P 1'
#
loop_
_entity.id
_entity.type
_entity.pdbx_description
1 polymer ?
#
loop_
_entity_poly.entity_id
_entity_poly.type
_entity_poly.pdbx_seq_one_letter_code
_entity_poly.pdbx_strand_id
1 'polypeptide(L)'
;MPADVLSAAQLAVTAAVVAWMATGFTRRPGRWMRYPLFSRATFVIVTLTGTKGDRTESINPYAFLSPGTFLLPPPQLQTVIDHLMRTGRYDRIEGDGRVLSVKGEQPIEVRDGRVVL
;
A
#
# COMPACT_ATOMS: atom_id res chain seq x y z
N MET A 1 57.96 -5.79 -0.07
CA MET A 1 56.89 -6.14 -1.04
C MET A 1 55.64 -6.87 -0.50
N PRO A 2 55.36 -6.97 0.82
CA PRO A 2 54.04 -7.44 1.29
C PRO A 2 53.00 -6.31 1.50
N ALA A 3 53.45 -5.06 1.71
CA ALA A 3 52.58 -3.92 1.97
C ALA A 3 51.75 -3.48 0.74
N ASP A 4 52.35 -3.49 -0.45
CA ASP A 4 51.67 -3.10 -1.70
C ASP A 4 50.62 -4.13 -2.15
N VAL A 5 50.82 -5.40 -1.80
CA VAL A 5 49.85 -6.47 -2.08
C VAL A 5 48.65 -6.36 -1.14
N LEU A 6 48.88 -5.97 0.12
CA LEU A 6 47.83 -5.74 1.11
C LEU A 6 46.95 -4.54 0.71
N SER A 7 47.55 -3.47 0.18
CA SER A 7 46.82 -2.28 -0.26
C SER A 7 46.00 -2.54 -1.53
N ALA A 8 46.55 -3.29 -2.49
CA ALA A 8 45.83 -3.70 -3.69
C ALA A 8 44.64 -4.63 -3.36
N ALA A 9 44.85 -5.58 -2.45
CA ALA A 9 43.78 -6.46 -1.96
C ALA A 9 42.69 -5.67 -1.23
N GLN A 10 43.07 -4.70 -0.41
CA GLN A 10 42.11 -3.83 0.30
C GLN A 10 41.27 -3.01 -0.68
N LEU A 11 41.89 -2.41 -1.71
CA LEU A 11 41.17 -1.67 -2.75
C LEU A 11 40.21 -2.57 -3.54
N ALA A 12 40.62 -3.79 -3.88
CA ALA A 12 39.77 -4.75 -4.57
C ALA A 12 38.55 -5.16 -3.71
N VAL A 13 38.76 -5.40 -2.41
CA VAL A 13 37.68 -5.73 -1.47
C VAL A 13 36.73 -4.54 -1.31
N THR A 14 37.25 -3.32 -1.16
CA THR A 14 36.42 -2.12 -1.06
C THR A 14 35.59 -1.91 -2.33
N ALA A 15 36.19 -2.06 -3.52
CA ALA A 15 35.47 -1.94 -4.78
C ALA A 15 34.37 -3.01 -4.93
N ALA A 16 34.66 -4.25 -4.54
CA ALA A 16 33.69 -5.34 -4.56
C ALA A 16 32.50 -5.07 -3.62
N VAL A 17 32.76 -4.58 -2.40
CA VAL A 17 31.71 -4.22 -1.43
C VAL A 17 30.87 -3.05 -1.94
N VAL A 18 31.49 -2.01 -2.50
CA VAL A 18 30.77 -0.86 -3.07
C VAL A 18 29.91 -1.28 -4.27
N ALA A 19 30.44 -2.13 -5.16
CA ALA A 19 29.69 -2.67 -6.28
C ALA A 19 28.52 -3.55 -5.81
N TRP A 20 28.70 -4.33 -4.75
CA TRP A 20 27.63 -5.14 -4.15
C TRP A 20 26.56 -4.27 -3.49
N MET A 21 26.93 -3.22 -2.76
CA MET A 21 25.97 -2.26 -2.22
C MET A 21 25.23 -1.55 -3.34
N ALA A 22 25.93 -1.06 -4.37
CA ALA A 22 25.30 -0.39 -5.50
C ALA A 22 24.33 -1.31 -6.25
N THR A 23 24.74 -2.53 -6.61
CA THR A 23 23.88 -3.48 -7.34
C THR A 23 22.78 -4.08 -6.46
N GLY A 24 23.04 -4.34 -5.19
CA GLY A 24 22.11 -4.93 -4.23
C GLY A 24 21.05 -3.97 -3.73
N PHE A 25 21.39 -2.69 -3.51
CA PHE A 25 20.42 -1.67 -3.08
C PHE A 25 19.66 -1.04 -4.25
N THR A 26 20.31 -0.75 -5.38
CA THR A 26 19.68 0.12 -6.41
C THR A 26 18.83 -0.62 -7.44
N ARG A 27 19.08 -1.92 -7.71
CA ARG A 27 18.43 -2.60 -8.83
C ARG A 27 17.15 -3.38 -8.53
N ARG A 28 16.84 -3.60 -7.25
CA ARG A 28 15.56 -4.09 -6.70
C ARG A 28 15.86 -4.36 -5.23
N PRO A 29 15.13 -3.80 -4.25
CA PRO A 29 15.31 -4.21 -2.86
C PRO A 29 15.16 -5.73 -2.83
N GLY A 30 16.30 -6.38 -2.58
CA GLY A 30 16.50 -7.79 -2.85
C GLY A 30 15.43 -8.61 -2.15
N ARG A 31 15.06 -9.74 -2.75
CA ARG A 31 14.11 -10.74 -2.24
C ARG A 31 14.32 -11.12 -0.76
N TRP A 32 15.50 -10.86 -0.21
CA TRP A 32 15.89 -11.03 1.19
C TRP A 32 15.53 -9.87 2.13
N MET A 33 15.54 -8.63 1.65
CA MET A 33 15.10 -7.46 2.42
C MET A 33 13.56 -7.33 2.43
N ARG A 34 12.85 -8.25 1.76
CA ARG A 34 11.37 -8.36 1.72
C ARG A 34 10.76 -9.01 2.98
N TYR A 35 11.48 -9.06 4.11
CA TYR A 35 11.00 -9.62 5.38
C TYR A 35 11.04 -8.55 6.49
N PRO A 36 10.07 -8.53 7.41
CA PRO A 36 8.69 -8.09 7.22
C PRO A 36 8.53 -6.55 7.21
N LEU A 37 9.60 -5.77 6.99
CA LEU A 37 9.56 -4.30 7.02
C LEU A 37 8.96 -3.68 5.75
N PHE A 38 9.11 -4.33 4.59
CA PHE A 38 8.38 -3.96 3.38
C PHE A 38 6.99 -4.60 3.42
N SER A 39 6.05 -3.84 3.95
CA SER A 39 4.69 -4.30 4.19
C SER A 39 4.08 -4.91 2.92
N ARG A 40 3.66 -6.17 3.01
CA ARG A 40 2.60 -6.71 2.13
C ARG A 40 1.25 -6.00 2.36
N ALA A 41 1.19 -5.05 3.29
CA ALA A 41 0.01 -4.26 3.55
C ALA A 41 -0.38 -3.50 2.28
N THR A 42 -1.63 -3.69 1.92
CA THR A 42 -2.30 -2.93 0.87
C THR A 42 -3.12 -1.87 1.58
N PHE A 43 -2.83 -0.61 1.29
CA PHE A 43 -3.51 0.52 1.91
C PHE A 43 -4.40 1.16 0.86
N VAL A 44 -5.67 1.33 1.17
CA VAL A 44 -6.55 2.19 0.38
C VAL A 44 -6.57 3.57 1.02
N ILE A 45 -6.48 4.61 0.22
CA ILE A 45 -6.82 6.00 0.54
C ILE A 45 -8.00 6.35 -0.35
N VAL A 46 -9.19 6.55 0.22
CA VAL A 46 -10.42 6.74 -0.56
C VAL A 46 -11.29 7.83 0.03
N THR A 47 -11.94 8.59 -0.84
CA THR A 47 -13.01 9.52 -0.50
C THR A 47 -14.33 8.88 -0.90
N LEU A 48 -15.25 8.72 0.05
CA LEU A 48 -16.55 8.11 -0.21
C LEU A 48 -17.66 9.12 0.01
N THR A 49 -18.68 9.06 -0.85
CA THR A 49 -19.92 9.81 -0.75
C THR A 49 -21.09 8.84 -0.69
N GLY A 50 -21.87 8.92 0.39
CA GLY A 50 -23.11 8.19 0.56
C GLY A 50 -24.31 9.02 0.16
N THR A 51 -25.25 8.43 -0.57
CA THR A 51 -26.53 9.04 -0.94
C THR A 51 -27.68 8.28 -0.28
N LYS A 52 -28.58 8.99 0.38
CA LYS A 52 -29.83 8.46 0.94
C LYS A 52 -30.99 9.39 0.56
N GLY A 53 -31.87 8.95 -0.33
CA GLY A 53 -32.83 9.84 -0.99
C GLY A 53 -32.12 11.06 -1.59
N ASP A 54 -32.57 12.27 -1.24
CA ASP A 54 -31.98 13.53 -1.72
C ASP A 54 -30.78 14.03 -0.91
N ARG A 55 -30.31 13.27 0.08
CA ARG A 55 -29.20 13.67 0.95
C ARG A 55 -27.91 12.98 0.55
N THR A 56 -26.85 13.76 0.42
CA THR A 56 -25.49 13.29 0.17
C THR A 56 -24.58 13.68 1.33
N GLU A 57 -23.76 12.74 1.81
CA GLU A 57 -22.76 13.03 2.84
C GLU A 57 -21.44 12.26 2.62
N SER A 58 -20.35 12.82 3.14
CA SER A 58 -19.04 12.16 3.12
C SER A 58 -19.01 11.01 4.13
N ILE A 59 -18.52 9.85 3.70
CA ILE A 59 -18.35 8.67 4.54
C ILE A 59 -16.88 8.52 4.88
N ASN A 60 -16.57 8.42 6.17
CA ASN A 60 -15.26 7.98 6.65
C ASN A 60 -15.26 6.44 6.83
N PRO A 61 -14.73 5.64 5.89
CA PRO A 61 -14.73 4.18 6.02
C PRO A 61 -13.81 3.67 7.13
N TYR A 62 -12.83 4.46 7.57
CA TYR A 62 -11.92 4.09 8.65
C TYR A 62 -12.59 4.15 10.02
N ALA A 63 -13.74 4.84 10.15
CA ALA A 63 -14.52 4.87 11.38
C ALA A 63 -15.14 3.49 11.74
N PHE A 64 -15.15 2.55 10.79
CA PHE A 64 -15.69 1.19 10.97
C PHE A 64 -14.61 0.15 11.30
N LEU A 65 -13.35 0.57 11.40
CA LEU A 65 -12.25 -0.32 11.76
C LEU A 65 -12.14 -0.49 13.27
N SER A 66 -11.70 -1.67 13.70
CA SER A 66 -11.38 -1.90 15.12
C SER A 66 -10.25 -0.97 15.57
N PRO A 67 -10.28 -0.48 16.83
CA PRO A 67 -9.20 0.34 17.37
C PRO A 67 -7.82 -0.27 17.12
N GLY A 68 -6.88 0.53 16.62
CA GLY A 68 -5.53 0.08 16.25
C GLY A 68 -5.40 -0.50 14.83
N THR A 69 -6.51 -0.65 14.09
CA THR A 69 -6.49 -1.03 12.68
C THR A 69 -6.58 0.21 11.80
N PHE A 70 -5.54 0.46 11.01
CA PHE A 70 -5.47 1.59 10.07
C PHE A 70 -5.37 1.13 8.61
N LEU A 71 -5.25 -0.18 8.40
CA LEU A 71 -5.17 -0.79 7.08
C LEU A 71 -6.58 -1.10 6.60
N LEU A 72 -6.97 -0.44 5.53
CA LEU A 72 -8.21 -0.76 4.82
C LEU A 72 -7.86 -1.34 3.44
N PRO A 73 -7.65 -2.65 3.31
CA PRO A 73 -7.47 -3.27 2.00
C PRO A 73 -8.81 -3.30 1.22
N PRO A 74 -8.79 -3.41 -0.13
CA PRO A 74 -10.00 -3.37 -0.95
C PRO A 74 -11.12 -4.34 -0.53
N PRO A 75 -10.85 -5.60 -0.12
CA PRO A 75 -11.91 -6.49 0.35
C PRO A 75 -12.59 -6.00 1.64
N GLN A 76 -11.85 -5.38 2.56
CA GLN A 76 -12.44 -4.82 3.78
C GLN A 76 -13.23 -3.55 3.48
N LEU A 77 -12.76 -2.71 2.54
CA LEU A 77 -13.53 -1.58 2.05
C LEU A 77 -14.89 -2.05 1.49
N GLN A 78 -14.91 -3.11 0.67
CA GLN A 78 -16.16 -3.69 0.17
C GLN A 78 -17.05 -4.17 1.31
N THR A 79 -16.51 -4.82 2.34
CA THR A 79 -17.30 -5.25 3.52
C THR A 79 -17.96 -4.07 4.24
N VAL A 80 -17.25 -2.94 4.40
CA VAL A 80 -17.82 -1.72 4.99
C VAL A 80 -18.95 -1.17 4.13
N ILE A 81 -18.74 -1.07 2.81
CA ILE A 81 -19.75 -0.61 1.85
C ILE A 81 -20.99 -1.52 1.87
N ASP A 82 -20.79 -2.83 1.79
CA ASP A 82 -21.86 -3.84 1.84
C ASP A 82 -22.65 -3.73 3.14
N HIS A 83 -21.98 -3.51 4.28
CA HIS A 83 -22.66 -3.30 5.56
C HIS A 83 -23.52 -2.03 5.54
N LEU A 84 -22.99 -0.91 5.03
CA LEU A 84 -23.70 0.37 4.99
C LEU A 84 -24.91 0.35 4.06
N MET A 85 -24.81 -0.36 2.92
CA MET A 85 -25.94 -0.55 2.01
C MET A 85 -26.96 -1.53 2.56
N ARG A 86 -26.51 -2.68 3.11
CA ARG A 86 -27.40 -3.71 3.67
C ARG A 86 -28.21 -3.22 4.87
N THR A 87 -27.64 -2.34 5.68
CA THR A 87 -28.35 -1.70 6.81
C THR A 87 -29.32 -0.59 6.35
N GLY A 88 -29.35 -0.29 5.05
CA GLY A 88 -30.20 0.76 4.48
C GLY A 88 -29.73 2.17 4.81
N ARG A 89 -28.51 2.34 5.34
CA ARG A 89 -27.96 3.66 5.68
C ARG A 89 -27.73 4.53 4.45
N TYR A 90 -27.35 3.92 3.34
CA TYR A 90 -27.26 4.58 2.03
C TYR A 90 -27.90 3.71 0.95
N ASP A 91 -28.54 4.37 -0.01
CA ASP A 91 -29.08 3.74 -1.22
C ASP A 91 -28.00 3.58 -2.28
N ARG A 92 -27.04 4.51 -2.30
CA ARG A 92 -25.90 4.52 -3.23
C ARG A 92 -24.64 4.99 -2.50
N ILE A 93 -23.51 4.34 -2.80
CA ILE A 93 -22.19 4.77 -2.33
C ILE A 93 -21.28 4.88 -3.55
N GLU A 94 -20.65 6.03 -3.69
CA GLU A 94 -19.67 6.32 -4.73
C GLU A 94 -18.37 6.82 -4.11
N GLY A 95 -17.28 6.76 -4.87
CA GLY A 95 -16.02 7.32 -4.42
C GLY A 95 -14.86 7.07 -5.34
N ASP A 96 -13.77 7.75 -5.06
CA ASP A 96 -12.52 7.68 -5.79
C ASP A 96 -11.35 7.69 -4.81
N GLY A 97 -10.24 7.11 -5.24
CA GLY A 97 -9.10 6.93 -4.36
C GLY A 97 -7.95 6.21 -5.03
N ARG A 98 -7.03 5.76 -4.19
CA ARG A 98 -5.81 5.08 -4.60
C ARG A 98 -5.49 3.91 -3.67
N VAL A 99 -4.95 2.86 -4.26
CA VAL A 99 -4.36 1.71 -3.56
C VAL A 99 -2.86 1.81 -3.63
N LEU A 100 -2.23 1.78 -2.46
CA LEU A 100 -0.80 1.68 -2.29
C LEU A 100 -0.48 0.21 -2.00
N SER A 101 0.22 -0.44 -2.92
CA SER A 101 0.59 -1.86 -2.82
C SER A 101 2.01 -2.11 -3.30
N VAL A 102 2.43 -3.38 -3.24
CA VAL A 102 3.71 -3.85 -3.82
C VAL A 102 3.80 -3.66 -5.34
N LYS A 103 2.67 -3.41 -6.01
CA LYS A 103 2.61 -3.10 -7.46
C LYS A 103 2.74 -1.59 -7.74
N GLY A 104 2.88 -0.76 -6.71
CA GLY A 104 2.83 0.69 -6.79
C GLY A 104 1.46 1.25 -6.43
N GLU A 105 1.29 2.53 -6.75
CA GLU A 105 0.02 3.27 -6.63
C GLU A 105 -0.91 2.90 -7.81
N GLN A 106 -2.14 2.52 -7.51
CA GLN A 106 -3.17 2.16 -8.48
C GLN A 106 -4.45 2.95 -8.17
N PRO A 107 -5.20 3.42 -9.18
CA PRO A 107 -6.51 4.01 -8.92
C PRO A 107 -7.46 2.95 -8.32
N ILE A 108 -8.40 3.41 -7.51
CA ILE A 108 -9.53 2.62 -7.03
C ILE A 108 -10.75 3.51 -7.03
N GLU A 109 -11.86 2.94 -7.44
CA GLU A 109 -13.12 3.64 -7.48
C GLU A 109 -14.19 2.81 -6.78
N VAL A 110 -15.19 3.49 -6.24
CA VAL A 110 -16.41 2.87 -5.76
C VAL A 110 -17.53 3.36 -6.68
N ARG A 111 -18.12 2.43 -7.43
CA ARG A 111 -19.23 2.71 -8.34
C ARG A 111 -20.41 1.84 -7.95
N ASP A 112 -21.55 2.46 -7.70
CA ASP A 112 -22.79 1.77 -7.32
C ASP A 112 -22.58 0.73 -6.19
N GLY A 113 -21.79 1.12 -5.17
CA GLY A 113 -21.49 0.27 -4.03
C GLY A 113 -20.48 -0.85 -4.29
N ARG A 114 -19.76 -0.83 -5.42
CA ARG A 114 -18.73 -1.82 -5.76
C ARG A 114 -17.36 -1.18 -5.87
N VAL A 115 -16.38 -1.80 -5.22
CA VAL A 115 -14.97 -1.45 -5.31
C VAL A 115 -14.39 -1.98 -6.63
N VAL A 116 -13.80 -1.09 -7.42
CA VAL A 116 -13.21 -1.34 -8.75
C VAL A 116 -11.75 -0.90 -8.73
N LEU A 117 -10.84 -1.73 -9.26
CA LEU A 117 -9.38 -1.54 -9.33
C LEU A 117 -8.89 -1.44 -10.77
#